data_AF-A0A7C3Y206-F1
#
_entry.id   AF-A0A7C3Y206-F1
#
_cell.length_a   1.000
_cell.length_b   1.000
_cell.length_c   1.000
_cell.angle_alpha   90.00
_cell.angle_beta   90.00
_cell.angle_gamma   90.00
#
_symmetry.space_group_name_H-M   'P 1'
#
loop_
_entity.id
_entity.type
_entity.pdbx_description
1 polymer ?
#
loop_
_entity_poly.entity_id
_entity_poly.type
_entity_poly.pdbx_seq_one_letter_code
_entity_poly.pdbx_strand_id
1 'polypeptide(L)'
;MRAEYWPHLFWLLIVGSWGLGFLSGMAGALGIPAEIGRAVSVPLPDRISWWQPVPYFLLSVIAIFVLSQVFFGVGSAVFVFCRGVSDYAVLSWALSIAGGIDVLNISRLQLGQLFFASLVLVANLPLSLWAAHLGAENSMKTLCRLRGRPWRDWGSRKPLSNLLMALAASVAAGLAASFALYA
;
A
#
# COMPACT_ATOMS: atom_id res chain seq x y z
N MET A 1 23.09 1.69 -18.88
CA MET A 1 22.01 0.69 -18.72
C MET A 1 20.94 0.96 -19.78
N ARG A 2 20.50 -0.07 -20.51
CA ARG A 2 19.43 0.10 -21.52
C ARG A 2 18.14 0.52 -20.80
N ALA A 3 17.42 1.49 -21.38
CA ALA A 3 16.28 2.08 -20.70
C ALA A 3 15.07 1.12 -20.52
N GLU A 4 15.13 -0.08 -21.10
CA GLU A 4 14.21 -1.22 -20.90
C GLU A 4 14.17 -1.74 -19.45
N TYR A 5 15.24 -1.56 -18.67
CA TYR A 5 15.33 -2.12 -17.32
C TYR A 5 14.74 -1.24 -16.22
N TRP A 6 14.38 0.02 -16.52
CA TRP A 6 13.88 0.97 -15.50
C TRP A 6 12.59 0.50 -14.81
N PRO A 7 11.56 0.01 -15.52
CA PRO A 7 10.33 -0.47 -14.86
C PRO A 7 10.59 -1.65 -13.92
N HIS A 8 11.45 -2.58 -14.33
CA HIS A 8 11.83 -3.73 -13.51
C HIS A 8 12.62 -3.30 -12.27
N LEU A 9 13.54 -2.33 -12.43
CA LEU A 9 14.28 -1.75 -11.33
C LEU A 9 13.36 -1.06 -10.33
N PHE A 10 12.35 -0.31 -10.80
CA PHE A 10 11.36 0.31 -9.92
C PHE A 10 10.56 -0.72 -9.15
N TRP A 11 10.08 -1.78 -9.79
CA TRP A 11 9.38 -2.87 -9.10
C TRP A 11 10.26 -3.55 -8.06
N LEU A 12 11.51 -3.87 -8.41
CA LEU A 12 12.47 -4.47 -7.48
C LEU A 12 12.68 -3.56 -6.26
N LEU A 13 12.85 -2.25 -6.49
CA LEU A 13 13.06 -1.27 -5.43
C LEU A 13 11.81 -1.11 -4.56
N ILE A 14 10.61 -1.08 -5.14
CA ILE A 14 9.35 -0.92 -4.42
C ILE A 14 9.03 -2.17 -3.58
N VAL A 15 9.02 -3.35 -4.20
CA VAL A 15 8.71 -4.62 -3.51
C VAL A 15 9.82 -4.96 -2.52
N GLY A 16 11.08 -4.74 -2.89
CA GLY A 16 12.22 -4.92 -1.99
C GLY A 16 12.14 -4.00 -0.77
N SER A 17 11.80 -2.72 -0.97
CA SER A 17 11.63 -1.77 0.14
C SER A 17 10.49 -2.16 1.06
N TRP A 18 9.35 -2.60 0.49
CA TRP A 18 8.23 -3.13 1.28
C TRP A 18 8.68 -4.33 2.12
N GLY A 19 9.34 -5.32 1.50
CA GLY A 19 9.78 -6.54 2.17
C GLY A 19 10.78 -6.25 3.29
N LEU A 20 11.74 -5.34 3.06
CA LEU A 20 12.67 -4.90 4.10
C LEU A 20 11.94 -4.18 5.25
N GLY A 21 10.96 -3.34 4.94
CA GLY A 21 10.11 -2.68 5.94
C GLY A 21 9.31 -3.68 6.76
N PHE A 22 8.75 -4.68 6.09
CA PHE A 22 8.00 -5.76 6.72
C PHE A 22 8.87 -6.58 7.69
N LEU A 23 10.06 -7.00 7.26
CA LEU A 23 11.04 -7.68 8.11
C LEU A 23 11.51 -6.80 9.28
N SER A 24 11.66 -5.50 9.05
CA SER A 24 12.00 -4.53 10.08
C SER A 24 10.88 -4.40 11.13
N GLY A 25 9.62 -4.37 10.69
CA GLY A 25 8.45 -4.44 11.58
C GLY A 25 8.46 -5.69 12.45
N MET A 26 8.79 -6.85 11.86
CA MET A 26 8.95 -8.12 12.58
C MET A 26 10.06 -8.07 13.64
N ALA A 27 11.17 -7.37 13.35
CA ALA A 27 12.25 -7.18 14.31
C ALA A 27 11.94 -6.14 15.41
N GLY A 28 10.72 -5.59 15.44
CA GLY A 28 10.30 -4.61 16.44
C GLY A 28 10.68 -3.17 16.10
N ALA A 29 10.67 -2.79 14.82
CA ALA A 29 10.93 -1.40 14.42
C ALA A 29 9.98 -0.41 15.14
N LEU A 30 10.56 0.51 15.90
CA LEU A 30 9.88 1.60 16.60
C LEU A 30 10.34 2.96 16.05
N GLY A 31 9.54 3.99 16.30
CA GLY A 31 9.88 5.38 15.95
C GLY A 31 9.36 5.82 14.58
N ILE A 32 10.11 6.71 13.92
CA ILE A 32 9.68 7.46 12.73
C ILE A 32 9.11 6.57 11.61
N PRO A 33 9.74 5.43 11.22
CA PRO A 33 9.18 4.59 10.16
C PRO A 33 7.79 4.01 10.50
N ALA A 34 7.56 3.66 11.77
CA ALA A 34 6.28 3.15 12.22
C ALA A 34 5.20 4.26 12.27
N GLU A 35 5.57 5.48 12.64
CA GLU A 35 4.65 6.63 12.64
C GLU A 35 4.25 7.03 11.21
N ILE A 36 5.24 7.16 10.32
CA ILE A 36 4.99 7.43 8.90
C ILE A 36 4.16 6.30 8.30
N GLY A 37 4.51 5.05 8.60
CA GLY A 37 3.79 3.87 8.16
C GLY A 37 2.31 3.94 8.52
N ARG A 38 1.97 4.36 9.74
CA ARG A 38 0.56 4.49 10.18
C ARG A 38 -0.20 5.55 9.39
N ALA A 39 0.48 6.62 8.97
CA ALA A 39 -0.14 7.68 8.17
C ALA A 39 -0.43 7.27 6.72
N VAL A 40 0.33 6.31 6.17
CA VAL A 40 0.19 5.85 4.77
C VAL A 40 -0.46 4.47 4.63
N SER A 41 -0.84 3.85 5.74
CA SER A 41 -1.51 2.53 5.79
C SER A 41 -2.95 2.64 6.26
N VAL A 42 -3.71 1.56 6.06
CA VAL A 42 -5.05 1.43 6.63
C VAL A 42 -4.92 1.12 8.13
N PRO A 43 -5.59 1.88 9.03
CA PRO A 43 -5.56 1.59 10.46
C PRO A 43 -6.26 0.27 10.83
N LEU A 44 -5.93 -0.26 12.00
CA LEU A 44 -6.59 -1.45 12.56
C LEU A 44 -8.09 -1.21 12.82
N PRO A 45 -8.94 -2.26 12.76
CA PRO A 45 -10.39 -2.15 12.93
C PRO A 45 -10.82 -1.48 14.23
N ASP A 46 -10.09 -1.75 15.31
CA ASP A 46 -10.41 -1.24 16.66
C ASP A 46 -10.29 0.30 16.77
N ARG A 47 -9.73 0.94 15.74
CA ARG A 47 -9.49 2.39 15.68
C ARG A 47 -10.34 3.11 14.64
N ILE A 48 -11.23 2.39 13.94
CA ILE A 48 -11.98 2.95 12.81
C ILE A 48 -13.48 2.70 12.92
N SER A 49 -14.28 3.72 12.64
CA SER A 49 -15.74 3.64 12.53
C SER A 49 -16.19 3.00 11.21
N TRP A 50 -17.45 2.59 11.11
CA TRP A 50 -18.00 1.83 9.98
C TRP A 50 -17.79 2.42 8.59
N TRP A 51 -17.79 3.74 8.42
CA TRP A 51 -17.61 4.38 7.12
C TRP A 51 -16.14 4.64 6.78
N GLN A 52 -15.24 4.58 7.76
CA GLN A 52 -13.84 5.01 7.62
C GLN A 52 -12.94 4.08 6.77
N PRO A 53 -13.19 2.76 6.63
CA PRO A 53 -12.39 1.94 5.73
C PRO A 53 -12.38 2.45 4.28
N VAL A 54 -13.50 2.99 3.78
CA VAL A 54 -13.60 3.52 2.41
C VAL A 54 -12.56 4.61 2.13
N PRO A 55 -12.52 5.73 2.88
CA PRO A 55 -11.51 6.75 2.66
C PRO A 55 -10.09 6.28 3.00
N TYR A 56 -9.88 5.42 4.01
CA TYR A 56 -8.52 4.96 4.33
C TYR A 56 -7.91 4.09 3.22
N PHE A 57 -8.69 3.19 2.60
CA PHE A 57 -8.23 2.40 1.47
C PHE A 57 -7.88 3.27 0.27
N LEU A 58 -8.67 4.31 0.01
CA LEU A 58 -8.42 5.25 -1.09
C LEU A 58 -7.21 6.16 -0.80
N LEU A 59 -7.16 6.77 0.39
CA LEU A 59 -6.12 7.72 0.79
C LEU A 59 -4.76 7.06 0.89
N SER A 60 -4.67 5.78 1.27
CA SER A 60 -3.40 5.08 1.30
C SER A 60 -2.75 4.98 -0.10
N VAL A 61 -3.56 4.68 -1.12
CA VAL A 61 -3.13 4.62 -2.52
C VAL A 61 -2.76 6.01 -3.05
N ILE A 62 -3.58 7.03 -2.75
CA ILE A 62 -3.29 8.41 -3.15
C ILE A 62 -2.02 8.92 -2.49
N ALA A 63 -1.87 8.74 -1.17
CA ALA A 63 -0.72 9.21 -0.43
C ALA A 63 0.57 8.62 -1.01
N ILE A 64 0.62 7.31 -1.22
CA ILE A 64 1.80 6.65 -1.77
C ILE A 64 2.11 7.13 -3.19
N PHE A 65 1.10 7.32 -4.05
CA PHE A 65 1.29 7.90 -5.38
C PHE A 65 1.88 9.32 -5.32
N VAL A 66 1.25 10.21 -4.55
CA VAL A 66 1.64 11.62 -4.45
C VAL A 66 3.03 11.74 -3.83
N LEU A 67 3.30 11.03 -2.75
CA LEU A 67 4.61 11.05 -2.09
C LEU A 67 5.70 10.49 -3.00
N SER A 68 5.40 9.45 -3.79
CA SER A 68 6.33 8.95 -4.81
C SER A 68 6.65 10.01 -5.87
N GLN A 69 5.70 10.89 -6.21
CA GLN A 69 5.94 11.98 -7.15
C GLN A 69 6.73 13.14 -6.55
N VAL A 70 6.31 13.63 -5.37
CA VAL A 70 6.91 14.80 -4.70
C VAL A 70 8.38 14.57 -4.41
N PHE A 71 8.76 13.35 -4.02
CA PHE A 71 10.14 12.97 -3.71
C PHE A 71 10.87 12.30 -4.89
N PHE A 72 10.50 12.62 -6.13
CA PHE A 72 11.19 12.18 -7.35
C PHE A 72 11.50 10.67 -7.42
N GLY A 73 10.54 9.83 -7.00
CA GLY A 73 10.65 8.37 -7.02
C GLY A 73 11.37 7.78 -5.81
N VAL A 74 12.25 8.52 -5.13
CA VAL A 74 12.87 8.07 -3.86
C VAL A 74 11.82 7.89 -2.77
N GLY A 75 10.79 8.74 -2.78
CA GLY A 75 9.63 8.60 -1.89
C GLY A 75 8.97 7.22 -2.00
N SER A 76 8.97 6.61 -3.19
CA SER A 76 8.35 5.29 -3.35
C SER A 76 9.01 4.24 -2.45
N ALA A 77 10.34 4.15 -2.44
CA ALA A 77 11.06 3.26 -1.52
C ALA A 77 10.78 3.58 -0.05
N VAL A 78 10.92 4.84 0.35
CA VAL A 78 10.82 5.25 1.76
C VAL A 78 9.42 5.00 2.33
N PHE A 79 8.37 5.45 1.63
CA PHE A 79 7.01 5.31 2.13
C PHE A 79 6.48 3.89 2.03
N VAL A 80 6.94 3.12 1.03
CA VAL A 80 6.60 1.69 0.92
C VAL A 80 7.33 0.87 1.99
N PHE A 81 8.56 1.23 2.36
CA PHE A 81 9.25 0.66 3.53
C PHE A 81 8.48 0.94 4.82
N CYS A 82 8.12 2.21 5.07
CA CYS A 82 7.35 2.59 6.26
C CYS A 82 6.00 1.87 6.31
N ARG A 83 5.32 1.75 5.16
CA ARG A 83 4.11 0.94 5.03
C ARG A 83 4.35 -0.53 5.36
N GLY A 84 5.44 -1.13 4.89
CA GLY A 84 5.81 -2.51 5.22
C GLY A 84 5.90 -2.75 6.73
N VAL A 85 6.47 -1.80 7.48
CA VAL A 85 6.51 -1.84 8.96
C VAL A 85 5.09 -1.88 9.54
N SER A 86 4.17 -1.06 9.03
CA SER A 86 2.75 -1.06 9.45
C SER A 86 1.98 -2.31 9.04
N ASP A 87 2.22 -2.84 7.84
CA ASP A 87 1.52 -4.02 7.33
C ASP A 87 1.87 -5.27 8.18
N TYR A 88 3.09 -5.33 8.73
CA TYR A 88 3.43 -6.34 9.73
C TYR A 88 2.54 -6.24 10.99
N ALA A 89 2.19 -5.03 11.44
CA ALA A 89 1.27 -4.85 12.57
C ALA A 89 -0.13 -5.40 12.26
N VAL A 90 -0.61 -5.24 11.02
CA VAL A 90 -1.88 -5.83 10.55
C VAL A 90 -1.80 -7.36 10.53
N LEU A 91 -0.71 -7.93 10.01
CA LEU A 91 -0.55 -9.38 9.98
C LEU A 91 -0.44 -9.97 11.39
N SER A 92 0.42 -9.41 12.24
CA SER A 92 0.61 -9.90 13.62
C SER A 92 -0.69 -9.84 14.43
N TRP A 93 -1.47 -8.78 14.27
CA TRP A 93 -2.82 -8.68 14.84
C TRP A 93 -3.76 -9.77 14.29
N ALA A 94 -3.81 -9.97 12.97
CA ALA A 94 -4.65 -11.01 12.37
C ALA A 94 -4.24 -12.43 12.82
N LEU A 95 -2.95 -12.72 12.92
CA LEU A 95 -2.42 -13.98 13.45
C LEU A 95 -2.76 -14.18 14.93
N SER A 96 -2.76 -13.11 15.73
CA SER A 96 -3.16 -13.19 17.14
C SER A 96 -4.63 -13.59 17.30
N ILE A 97 -5.50 -13.08 16.41
CA ILE A 97 -6.92 -13.49 16.35
C ILE A 97 -7.01 -14.94 15.89
N ALA A 98 -6.34 -15.31 14.79
CA ALA A 98 -6.35 -16.66 14.24
C ALA A 98 -5.86 -17.73 15.23
N GLY A 99 -4.78 -17.44 15.98
CA GLY A 99 -4.24 -18.35 16.99
C GLY A 99 -5.11 -18.50 18.24
N GLY A 100 -6.01 -17.56 18.49
CA GLY A 100 -6.98 -17.60 19.60
C GLY A 100 -8.37 -18.14 19.22
N ILE A 101 -8.59 -18.52 17.96
CA ILE A 101 -9.88 -19.02 17.49
C ILE A 101 -10.04 -20.50 17.84
N ASP A 102 -11.13 -20.82 18.53
CA ASP A 102 -11.71 -22.15 18.52
C ASP A 102 -12.52 -22.33 17.24
N VAL A 103 -12.09 -23.26 16.37
CA VAL A 103 -12.70 -23.50 15.05
C VAL A 103 -14.18 -23.87 15.15
N LEU A 104 -14.59 -24.43 16.30
CA LEU A 104 -15.98 -24.82 16.56
C LEU A 104 -16.86 -23.65 17.04
N ASN A 105 -16.26 -22.53 17.44
CA ASN A 105 -16.98 -21.37 17.99
C ASN A 105 -16.40 -20.04 17.48
N ILE A 106 -16.37 -19.86 16.16
CA ILE A 106 -15.89 -18.62 15.55
C ILE A 106 -16.98 -17.55 15.58
N SER A 107 -16.67 -16.38 16.12
CA SER A 107 -17.60 -15.25 16.11
C SER A 107 -17.63 -14.58 14.73
N ARG A 108 -18.79 -14.02 14.34
CA ARG A 108 -18.91 -13.22 13.10
C ARG A 108 -17.93 -12.05 13.09
N LEU A 109 -17.72 -11.44 14.25
CA LEU A 109 -16.77 -10.34 14.41
C LEU A 109 -15.33 -10.77 14.08
N GLN A 110 -14.87 -11.92 14.57
CA GLN A 110 -13.53 -12.46 14.27
C GLN A 110 -13.38 -12.76 12.78
N LEU A 111 -14.41 -13.33 12.13
CA LEU A 111 -14.41 -13.55 10.68
C LEU A 111 -14.31 -12.22 9.90
N GLY A 112 -15.09 -11.22 10.30
CA GLY A 112 -15.04 -9.87 9.72
C GLY A 112 -13.67 -9.21 9.87
N GLN A 113 -13.05 -9.35 11.05
CA GLN A 113 -11.71 -8.85 11.36
C GLN A 113 -10.62 -9.52 10.51
N LEU A 114 -10.66 -10.84 10.33
CA LEU A 114 -9.73 -11.57 9.47
C LEU A 114 -9.92 -11.21 7.99
N PHE A 115 -11.16 -11.04 7.55
CA PHE A 115 -11.46 -10.61 6.18
C PHE A 115 -11.02 -9.16 5.94
N PHE A 116 -11.14 -8.28 6.94
CA PHE A 116 -10.58 -6.93 6.86
C PHE A 116 -9.05 -6.97 6.67
N ALA A 117 -8.33 -7.75 7.49
CA ALA A 117 -6.88 -7.88 7.34
C ALA A 117 -6.50 -8.41 5.95
N SER A 118 -7.23 -9.39 5.43
CA SER A 118 -6.98 -9.93 4.09
C SER A 118 -7.22 -8.88 3.01
N LEU A 119 -8.25 -8.04 3.12
CA LEU A 119 -8.46 -6.92 2.19
C LEU A 119 -7.32 -5.89 2.25
N VAL A 120 -6.79 -5.58 3.43
CA VAL A 120 -5.64 -4.68 3.55
C VAL A 120 -4.40 -5.26 2.86
N LEU A 121 -4.08 -6.53 3.11
CA LEU A 121 -2.84 -7.16 2.63
C LEU A 121 -2.92 -7.68 1.18
N VAL A 122 -4.08 -8.14 0.73
CA VAL A 122 -4.26 -8.79 -0.58
C VAL A 122 -4.87 -7.84 -1.61
N ALA A 123 -5.67 -6.85 -1.18
CA ALA A 123 -6.24 -5.86 -2.11
C ALA A 123 -5.54 -4.50 -2.00
N ASN A 124 -5.50 -3.88 -0.82
CA ASN A 124 -4.99 -2.51 -0.70
C ASN A 124 -3.48 -2.41 -0.90
N LEU A 125 -2.71 -3.37 -0.38
CA LEU A 125 -1.26 -3.39 -0.54
C LEU A 125 -0.84 -3.47 -2.03
N PRO A 126 -1.30 -4.43 -2.86
CA PRO A 126 -0.93 -4.46 -4.28
C PRO A 126 -1.31 -3.17 -5.03
N LEU A 127 -2.48 -2.58 -4.73
CA LEU A 127 -2.89 -1.30 -5.30
C LEU A 127 -1.94 -0.17 -4.89
N SER A 128 -1.49 -0.17 -3.65
CA SER A 128 -0.54 0.81 -3.11
C SER A 128 0.85 0.66 -3.72
N LEU A 129 1.37 -0.56 -3.87
CA LEU A 129 2.64 -0.82 -4.54
C LEU A 129 2.58 -0.40 -6.01
N TRP A 130 1.46 -0.68 -6.67
CA TRP A 130 1.25 -0.25 -8.05
C TRP A 130 1.19 1.27 -8.18
N ALA A 131 0.51 1.96 -7.24
CA ALA A 131 0.49 3.41 -7.18
C ALA A 131 1.87 4.01 -6.92
N ALA A 132 2.70 3.37 -6.07
CA ALA A 132 4.09 3.75 -5.87
C ALA A 132 4.88 3.69 -7.19
N HIS A 133 4.69 2.62 -7.95
CA HIS A 133 5.33 2.41 -9.25
C HIS A 133 4.90 3.47 -10.28
N LEU A 134 3.60 3.72 -10.40
CA LEU A 134 3.06 4.76 -11.29
C LEU A 134 3.59 6.16 -10.90
N GLY A 135 3.69 6.45 -9.59
CA GLY A 135 4.24 7.69 -9.07
C GLY A 135 5.73 7.84 -9.40
N ALA A 136 6.53 6.79 -9.18
CA ALA A 136 7.95 6.76 -9.50
C ALA A 136 8.21 6.94 -11.00
N GLU A 137 7.49 6.21 -11.86
CA GLU A 137 7.59 6.36 -13.32
C GLU A 137 7.26 7.79 -13.78
N ASN A 138 6.16 8.37 -13.28
CA ASN A 138 5.76 9.72 -13.66
C ASN A 138 6.77 10.77 -13.17
N SER A 139 7.33 10.58 -11.97
CA SER A 139 8.33 11.48 -11.42
C SER A 139 9.63 11.45 -12.24
N MET A 140 10.07 10.27 -12.66
CA MET A 140 11.27 10.10 -13.49
C MET A 140 11.06 10.69 -14.89
N LYS A 141 9.88 10.49 -15.48
CA LYS A 141 9.50 11.13 -16.74
C LYS A 141 9.57 12.66 -16.64
N THR A 142 9.04 13.24 -15.57
CA THR A 142 9.12 14.68 -15.29
C THR A 142 10.57 15.13 -15.12
N LEU A 143 11.39 14.40 -14.36
CA LEU A 143 12.80 14.71 -14.16
C LEU A 143 13.60 14.67 -15.47
N CYS A 144 13.36 13.68 -16.34
CA CYS A 144 14.01 13.58 -17.64
C CYS A 144 13.61 14.75 -18.56
N ARG A 145 12.33 15.17 -18.54
CA ARG A 145 11.85 16.35 -19.28
C ARG A 145 12.52 17.63 -18.79
N LEU A 146 12.62 17.84 -17.48
CA LEU A 146 13.32 19.00 -16.88
C LEU A 146 14.80 19.03 -17.27
N ARG A 147 15.42 17.86 -17.46
CA ARG A 147 16.82 17.72 -17.91
C ARG A 147 16.99 17.78 -19.43
N GLY A 148 15.92 18.07 -20.18
CA GLY A 148 15.95 18.12 -21.65
C GLY A 148 16.26 16.79 -22.33
N ARG A 149 16.11 15.65 -21.63
CA ARG A 149 16.38 14.32 -22.18
C ARG A 149 15.08 13.69 -22.71
N PRO A 150 15.09 13.10 -23.91
CA PRO A 150 13.93 12.38 -24.42
C PRO A 150 13.66 11.16 -23.55
N TRP A 151 12.47 11.10 -22.94
CA TRP A 151 11.98 9.90 -22.28
C TRP A 151 11.31 9.01 -23.32
N ARG A 152 11.87 7.81 -23.55
CA ARG A 152 11.25 6.80 -24.42
C ARG A 152 10.05 6.22 -23.66
N ASP A 153 8.83 6.42 -24.16
CA ASP A 153 7.64 5.85 -23.53
C ASP A 153 7.66 4.32 -23.69
N TRP A 154 7.89 3.60 -22.59
CA TRP A 154 8.04 2.13 -22.54
C TRP A 154 6.70 1.38 -22.57
N GLY A 155 5.75 1.90 -23.33
CA GLY A 155 4.38 1.41 -23.45
C GLY A 155 3.36 2.51 -23.22
N SER A 156 2.20 2.38 -23.85
CA SER A 156 1.03 3.28 -23.79
C SER A 156 0.37 3.32 -22.38
N ARG A 157 1.15 3.26 -21.30
CA ARG A 157 0.64 3.33 -19.94
C ARG A 157 0.26 4.77 -19.68
N LYS A 158 -1.04 5.05 -19.64
CA LYS A 158 -1.60 6.33 -19.20
C LYS A 158 -1.62 6.33 -17.67
N PRO A 159 -0.63 6.96 -16.98
CA PRO A 159 -0.49 6.83 -15.53
C PRO A 159 -1.75 7.29 -14.78
N LEU A 160 -2.44 8.30 -15.31
CA LEU A 160 -3.70 8.80 -14.75
C LEU A 160 -4.85 7.80 -14.88
N SER A 161 -4.99 7.13 -16.02
CA SER A 161 -6.03 6.10 -16.20
C SER A 161 -5.82 4.90 -15.29
N ASN A 162 -4.55 4.47 -15.14
CA ASN A 162 -4.21 3.35 -14.27
C ASN A 162 -4.40 3.70 -12.79
N LEU A 163 -4.08 4.94 -12.40
CA LEU A 163 -4.36 5.45 -11.06
C LEU A 163 -5.87 5.45 -10.79
N LEU A 164 -6.69 5.99 -11.69
CA LEU A 164 -8.15 5.99 -11.52
C LEU A 164 -8.71 4.58 -11.34
N MET A 165 -8.19 3.60 -12.07
CA MET A 165 -8.57 2.20 -11.90
C MET A 165 -8.15 1.65 -10.51
N ALA A 166 -6.95 1.99 -10.05
CA ALA A 166 -6.50 1.61 -8.70
C ALA A 166 -7.36 2.27 -7.60
N LEU A 167 -7.79 3.51 -7.80
CA LEU A 167 -8.69 4.21 -6.89
C LEU A 167 -10.09 3.56 -6.87
N ALA A 168 -10.65 3.24 -8.02
CA ALA A 168 -11.94 2.56 -8.11
C ALA A 168 -11.91 1.19 -7.39
N ALA A 169 -10.85 0.40 -7.61
CA ALA A 169 -10.64 -0.87 -6.91
C ALA A 169 -10.47 -0.66 -5.40
N SER A 170 -9.80 0.42 -4.98
CA SER A 170 -9.61 0.75 -3.56
C SER A 170 -10.93 1.10 -2.88
N VAL A 171 -11.81 1.84 -3.55
CA VAL A 171 -13.16 2.14 -3.05
C VAL A 171 -13.97 0.85 -2.88
N ALA A 172 -13.95 -0.04 -3.88
CA ALA A 172 -14.65 -1.32 -3.79
C ALA A 172 -14.14 -2.18 -2.62
N ALA A 173 -12.82 -2.25 -2.44
CA ALA A 173 -12.20 -2.95 -1.31
C ALA A 173 -12.56 -2.30 0.05
N GLY A 174 -12.55 -0.97 0.12
CA GLY A 174 -12.93 -0.23 1.32
C GLY A 174 -14.41 -0.41 1.69
N LEU A 175 -15.31 -0.50 0.70
CA LEU A 175 -16.72 -0.84 0.92
C LEU A 175 -16.87 -2.26 1.46
N ALA A 176 -16.20 -3.24 0.84
CA ALA A 176 -16.21 -4.62 1.31
C ALA A 176 -15.66 -4.73 2.75
N ALA A 177 -14.61 -3.99 3.08
CA ALA A 177 -14.03 -3.90 4.41
C ALA A 177 -15.01 -3.29 5.44
N SER A 178 -15.75 -2.26 5.03
CA SER A 178 -16.77 -1.61 5.86
C SER A 178 -17.90 -2.57 6.18
N PHE A 179 -18.42 -3.29 5.18
CA PHE A 179 -19.46 -4.29 5.40
C PHE A 179 -18.96 -5.46 6.23
N ALA A 180 -17.73 -5.94 6.01
CA ALA A 180 -17.21 -7.09 6.75
C ALA A 180 -17.07 -6.85 8.25
N LEU A 181 -16.75 -5.62 8.66
CA LEU A 181 -16.60 -5.27 10.08
C LEU A 181 -17.93 -4.98 10.79
N TYR A 182 -18.98 -4.63 10.04
CA TYR A 182 -20.20 -4.04 10.59
C TYR A 182 -21.52 -4.64 10.08
N ALA A 183 -21.48 -5.77 9.36
CA ALA A 183 -22.64 -6.57 8.96
C ALA A 183 -22.91 -7.73 9.94
#